data_AF-A0A2H0Q5B6-F1
#
_entry.id   AF-A0A2H0Q5B6-F1
#
_cell.length_a   1.000
_cell.length_b   1.000
_cell.length_c   1.000
_cell.angle_alpha   90.00
_cell.angle_beta   90.00
_cell.angle_gamma   90.00
#
_symmetry.space_group_name_H-M   'P 1'
#
loop_
_entity.id
_entity.type
_entity.pdbx_description
1 polymer ?
#
loop_
_entity_poly.entity_id
_entity_poly.type
_entity_poly.pdbx_seq_one_letter_code
_entity_poly.pdbx_strand_id
1 'polypeptide(L)'
;MGMFQGDLAFTVELIAIALGFYFFHLAKKENSKEIKIGAYILVVGGILTSLCTGFYLTKYWMNGSYSHANMSKMHQSDYMMKGNMMEKNNN
;
A
#
# COMPACT_ATOMS: atom_id res chain seq x y z
N MET A 1 10.47 0.21 -2.64
CA MET A 1 9.94 0.65 -1.33
C MET A 1 8.41 0.50 -1.25
N GLY A 2 7.81 -0.56 -1.81
CA GLY A 2 6.34 -0.64 -1.98
C GLY A 2 5.60 -1.54 -0.99
N MET A 3 6.28 -2.45 -0.29
CA MET A 3 5.62 -3.45 0.55
C MET A 3 5.03 -2.82 1.83
N PHE A 4 5.80 -1.94 2.51
CA PHE A 4 5.34 -1.23 3.71
C PHE A 4 4.15 -0.30 3.42
N GLN A 5 4.16 0.40 2.28
CA GLN A 5 3.06 1.27 1.88
C GLN A 5 1.82 0.46 1.48
N GLY A 6 2.00 -0.72 0.90
CA GLY A 6 0.91 -1.67 0.61
C GLY A 6 0.25 -2.20 1.89
N ASP A 7 1.04 -2.61 2.89
CA ASP A 7 0.52 -3.07 4.19
C ASP A 7 -0.25 -1.96 4.93
N LEU A 8 0.27 -0.73 4.91
CA LEU A 8 -0.42 0.43 5.49
C LEU A 8 -1.72 0.74 4.76
N ALA A 9 -1.71 0.76 3.42
CA ALA A 9 -2.91 1.00 2.62
C ALA A 9 -3.98 -0.06 2.91
N PHE A 10 -3.60 -1.34 2.93
CA PHE A 10 -4.51 -2.43 3.20
C PHE A 10 -5.12 -2.36 4.61
N THR A 11 -4.30 -2.02 5.61
CA THR A 11 -4.77 -1.84 7.00
C THR A 11 -5.78 -0.69 7.11
N VAL A 12 -5.49 0.45 6.48
CA VAL A 12 -6.40 1.61 6.45
C VAL A 12 -7.70 1.25 5.74
N GLU A 13 -7.65 0.46 4.68
CA GLU A 13 -8.83 -0.01 3.95
C GLU A 13 -9.72 -0.92 4.80
N LEU A 14 -9.13 -1.86 5.56
CA LEU A 14 -9.88 -2.70 6.47
C LEU A 14 -10.60 -1.87 7.55
N ILE A 15 -9.94 -0.84 8.08
CA ILE A 15 -10.54 0.10 9.03
C ILE A 15 -11.69 0.86 8.36
N ALA A 16 -11.51 1.33 7.12
CA ALA A 16 -12.55 2.02 6.37
C ALA A 16 -13.78 1.11 6.15
N ILE A 17 -13.59 -0.15 5.73
CA ILE A 17 -14.70 -1.11 5.57
C ILE A 17 -15.41 -1.36 6.89
N ALA A 18 -14.67 -1.54 7.99
CA ALA A 18 -15.24 -1.73 9.33
C ALA A 18 -16.08 -0.52 9.78
N LEU A 19 -15.57 0.70 9.57
CA LEU A 19 -16.32 1.93 9.84
C LEU A 19 -17.55 2.05 8.94
N GLY A 20 -17.45 1.66 7.67
CA GLY A 20 -18.58 1.61 6.73
C GLY A 20 -19.71 0.72 7.23
N PHE A 21 -19.39 -0.47 7.74
CA PHE A 21 -20.39 -1.37 8.37
C PHE A 21 -20.97 -0.80 9.66
N TYR A 22 -20.15 -0.14 10.48
CA TYR A 22 -20.62 0.54 11.68
C TYR A 22 -21.62 1.66 11.34
N PHE A 23 -21.30 2.52 10.36
CA PHE A 23 -22.21 3.54 9.87
C PHE A 23 -23.46 2.95 9.21
N PHE A 24 -23.35 1.80 8.55
CA PHE A 24 -24.52 1.11 8.02
C PHE A 24 -25.48 0.67 9.13
N HIS A 25 -24.94 0.17 10.23
CA HIS A 25 -25.72 -0.18 11.42
C HIS A 25 -26.38 1.07 12.03
N LEU A 26 -25.63 2.17 12.15
CA LEU A 26 -26.14 3.44 12.67
C LEU A 26 -27.24 4.04 11.77
N ALA A 27 -27.04 4.03 10.45
CA ALA A 27 -28.02 4.49 9.47
C ALA A 27 -29.33 3.70 9.52
N LYS A 28 -29.25 2.40 9.83
CA LYS A 28 -30.43 1.55 10.00
C LYS A 28 -31.19 1.90 11.29
N LYS A 29 -30.48 2.31 12.35
CA LYS A 29 -31.08 2.76 13.61
C LYS A 29 -31.74 4.14 13.49
N GLU A 30 -31.10 5.10 12.81
CA GLU A 30 -31.63 6.47 12.67
C GLU A 30 -32.54 6.69 11.45
N ASN A 31 -32.65 5.70 10.55
CA ASN A 31 -33.38 5.82 9.26
C ASN A 31 -32.89 6.98 8.35
N SER A 32 -31.74 7.57 8.64
CA SER A 32 -31.15 8.64 7.83
C SER A 32 -30.59 8.10 6.51
N LYS A 33 -31.15 8.60 5.40
CA LYS A 33 -30.74 8.24 4.04
C LYS A 33 -29.31 8.66 3.72
N GLU A 34 -28.86 9.79 4.27
CA GLU A 34 -27.51 10.33 4.01
C GLU A 34 -26.43 9.44 4.59
N ILE A 35 -26.60 8.98 5.85
CA ILE A 35 -25.66 8.06 6.50
C ILE A 35 -25.63 6.71 5.77
N LYS A 36 -26.78 6.27 5.22
CA LYS A 36 -26.87 5.05 4.40
C LYS A 36 -26.04 5.16 3.12
N ILE A 37 -26.11 6.30 2.44
CA ILE A 37 -25.32 6.56 1.23
C ILE A 37 -23.83 6.62 1.57
N GLY A 38 -23.46 7.35 2.63
CA GLY A 38 -22.07 7.42 3.09
C GLY A 38 -21.49 6.05 3.44
N ALA A 39 -22.26 5.23 4.18
CA ALA A 39 -21.88 3.87 4.51
C ALA A 39 -21.70 2.99 3.25
N TYR A 40 -22.60 3.12 2.27
CA TYR A 40 -22.52 2.36 1.03
C TYR A 40 -21.28 2.73 0.21
N ILE A 41 -20.97 4.03 0.09
CA ILE A 41 -19.76 4.51 -0.59
C ILE A 41 -18.50 3.98 0.12
N LEU A 42 -18.47 3.99 1.45
CA LEU A 42 -17.34 3.50 2.23
C LEU A 42 -17.10 2.00 2.04
N VAL A 43 -18.18 1.19 2.08
CA VAL A 43 -18.07 -0.27 1.91
C VAL A 43 -17.70 -0.62 0.47
N VAL A 44 -18.41 -0.07 -0.52
CA VAL A 44 -18.16 -0.36 -1.95
C VAL A 44 -16.79 0.16 -2.37
N GLY A 45 -16.44 1.38 -1.96
CA GLY A 45 -15.14 1.98 -2.22
C GLY A 45 -14.02 1.14 -1.63
N GLY A 46 -14.13 0.76 -0.34
CA GLY A 46 -13.14 -0.07 0.33
C GLY A 46 -12.92 -1.43 -0.33
N ILE A 47 -14.00 -2.12 -0.72
CA ILE A 47 -13.89 -3.42 -1.42
C ILE A 47 -13.17 -3.25 -2.78
N LEU A 48 -13.51 -2.21 -3.54
CA LEU A 48 -12.90 -1.95 -4.86
C LEU A 48 -11.41 -1.63 -4.74
N THR A 49 -11.01 -0.78 -3.80
CA THR A 49 -9.58 -0.53 -3.56
C THR A 49 -8.86 -1.76 -3.04
N SER A 50 -9.49 -2.59 -2.20
CA SER A 50 -8.83 -3.79 -1.65
C SER A 50 -8.59 -4.84 -2.71
N LEU A 51 -9.52 -4.98 -3.65
CA LEU A 51 -9.33 -5.80 -4.84
C LEU A 51 -8.23 -5.25 -5.75
N CYS A 52 -8.14 -3.93 -5.91
CA CYS A 52 -7.07 -3.28 -6.70
C CYS A 52 -5.69 -3.53 -6.08
N THR A 53 -5.56 -3.26 -4.78
CA THR A 53 -4.33 -3.46 -4.01
C THR A 53 -3.93 -4.94 -3.99
N GLY A 54 -4.88 -5.83 -3.72
CA GLY A 54 -4.66 -7.28 -3.73
C GLY A 54 -4.22 -7.79 -5.10
N PHE A 55 -4.86 -7.37 -6.19
CA PHE A 55 -4.49 -7.76 -7.55
C PHE A 55 -3.06 -7.32 -7.89
N TYR A 56 -2.68 -6.10 -7.52
CA TYR A 56 -1.32 -5.61 -7.71
C TYR A 56 -0.32 -6.43 -6.88
N LEU A 57 -0.66 -6.73 -5.62
CA LEU A 57 0.17 -7.55 -4.73
C LEU A 57 0.39 -8.95 -5.30
N THR A 58 -0.67 -9.63 -5.76
CA THR A 58 -0.60 -10.97 -6.38
C THR A 58 0.20 -10.95 -7.68
N LYS A 59 0.00 -9.94 -8.53
CA LYS A 59 0.77 -9.78 -9.77
C LYS A 59 2.26 -9.62 -9.49
N TYR A 60 2.64 -8.83 -8.48
CA TYR A 60 4.04 -8.68 -8.07
C TYR A 60 4.60 -9.94 -7.40
N TRP A 61 3.77 -10.69 -6.68
CA TRP A 61 4.11 -11.99 -6.11
C TRP A 61 4.44 -13.03 -7.21
N MET A 62 3.59 -13.15 -8.23
CA MET A 62 3.78 -14.09 -9.33
C MET A 62 4.95 -13.73 -10.24
N ASN A 63 5.26 -12.44 -10.41
CA ASN A 63 6.41 -11.98 -11.21
C ASN A 63 7.77 -12.11 -10.50
N GLY A 64 7.85 -12.77 -9.33
CA GLY A 64 9.10 -13.03 -8.62
C GLY A 64 9.83 -11.77 -8.10
N SER A 65 9.22 -10.59 -8.18
CA SER A 65 9.86 -9.31 -7.82
C SER A 65 10.07 -9.11 -6.32
N TYR A 66 9.53 -10.00 -5.47
CA TYR A 66 9.89 -10.07 -4.05
C TYR A 66 11.24 -10.78 -3.81
N SER A 67 11.78 -11.51 -4.78
CA SER A 67 13.13 -12.10 -4.69
C SER A 67 14.26 -11.06 -4.81
N HIS A 68 13.94 -9.80 -5.13
CA HIS A 68 14.90 -8.69 -5.26
C HIS A 68 14.62 -7.54 -4.29
N ALA A 69 14.04 -7.81 -3.12
CA ALA A 69 13.95 -6.81 -2.04
C ALA A 69 15.31 -6.40 -1.46
N ASN A 70 16.43 -7.00 -1.91
CA ASN A 70 17.79 -6.72 -1.41
C ASN A 70 18.67 -5.88 -2.35
N MET A 71 18.17 -5.30 -3.45
CA MET A 71 19.02 -4.52 -4.38
C MET A 71 18.89 -2.99 -4.22
N SER A 72 18.32 -2.48 -3.12
CA SER A 72 18.31 -1.03 -2.87
C SER A 72 19.53 -0.51 -2.10
N LYS A 73 20.38 -1.39 -1.52
CA LYS A 73 21.59 -0.96 -0.80
C LYS A 73 22.89 -1.16 -1.56
N MET A 74 22.88 -1.90 -2.68
CA MET A 74 24.11 -2.23 -3.40
C MET A 74 24.55 -1.13 -4.38
N HIS A 75 23.61 -0.33 -4.91
CA HIS A 75 23.97 0.75 -5.82
C HIS A 75 24.79 1.84 -5.05
N GLN A 76 24.45 2.17 -3.79
CA GLN A 76 25.14 3.23 -3.04
C GLN A 76 26.59 2.95 -2.62
N SER A 77 26.95 1.68 -2.41
CA SER A 77 28.34 1.34 -2.12
C SER A 77 29.24 1.42 -3.35
N ASP A 78 28.70 1.23 -4.56
CA ASP A 78 29.48 1.17 -5.79
C ASP A 78 29.97 2.56 -6.22
N TYR A 79 29.12 3.61 -6.11
CA TYR A 79 29.57 4.97 -6.40
C TYR A 79 30.53 5.54 -5.35
N MET A 80 30.40 5.14 -4.07
CA MET A 80 31.33 5.60 -3.03
C MET A 80 32.71 4.93 -3.14
N MET A 81 32.76 3.66 -3.56
CA MET A 81 34.03 2.96 -3.85
C MET A 81 34.73 3.55 -5.08
N LYS A 82 33.98 3.84 -6.15
CA LYS A 82 34.53 4.43 -7.39
C LYS A 82 35.01 5.88 -7.19
N GLY A 83 34.35 6.65 -6.31
CA GLY A 83 34.80 7.98 -5.91
C GLY A 83 36.17 7.97 -5.23
N ASN A 84 36.35 7.11 -4.22
CA ASN A 84 37.63 7.01 -3.50
C ASN A 84 38.79 6.44 -4.34
N MET A 85 38.50 5.61 -5.35
CA MET A 85 39.53 5.15 -6.30
C MET A 85 39.94 6.24 -7.30
N MET A 86 39.05 7.15 -7.69
CA MET A 86 39.40 8.27 -8.56
C MET A 86 40.13 9.40 -7.82
N GLU A 87 39.86 9.59 -6.52
CA GLU A 87 40.61 10.54 -5.69
C GLU A 87 42.07 10.08 -5.42
N LYS A 88 42.30 8.77 -5.25
CA LYS A 88 43.65 8.21 -5.05
C LYS A 88 44.53 8.15 -6.31
N ASN A 89 43.97 8.32 -7.51
CA ASN A 89 44.74 8.29 -8.76
C ASN A 89 45.21 9.69 -9.21
N ASN A 90 44.75 10.76 -8.54
CA ASN A 90 45.06 12.15 -8.87
C ASN A 90 45.89 12.85 -7.77
N ASN A 91 46.69 12.09 -7.03
CA ASN A 91 47.63 12.59 -6.02
C ASN A 91 48.95 11.81 -6.10
#